data_AF-A0A6N8F7Z7-F1
#
_entry.id   AF-A0A6N8F7Z7-F1
#
_cell.length_a   1.000
_cell.length_b   1.000
_cell.length_c   1.000
_cell.angle_alpha   90.00
_cell.angle_beta   90.00
_cell.angle_gamma   90.00
#
_symmetry.space_group_name_H-M   'P 1'
#
loop_
_entity.id
_entity.type
_entity.pdbx_description
1 polymer ?
#
loop_
_entity_poly.entity_id
_entity_poly.type
_entity_poly.pdbx_seq_one_letter_code
_entity_poly.pdbx_strand_id
1 'polypeptide(L)'
;MRGHWVLNQSKDWFHEQGLTVIYGDTDSVFVSTEGSEYKSTDGKQLEVRLNSWWTEKIKTDFDLTSELEMEFETHYSPFFMPTIRGTEAGSKKRYAGKKQNKDGTSEIVFKGLESVRSDWTPLAKEFQTELFELIFNNQPCKSFLEQTINDLNSGKLDSKCAYTKRIRQHLSEYVKTTPPQIKAARAANEYYGREIYTRGSQVKYVITHLGPQELAMNEALLDYEHYINKQLFPIAESILHAGFPEF
;
A
#
# COMPACT_ATOMS: atom_id res chain seq x y z
N MET A 1 22.49 -7.12 -16.83
CA MET A 1 21.30 -6.23 -16.73
C MET A 1 21.79 -4.81 -16.47
N ARG A 2 21.52 -3.85 -17.38
CA ARG A 2 22.04 -2.47 -17.31
C ARG A 2 21.30 -1.57 -16.30
N GLY A 3 19.97 -1.70 -16.17
CA GLY A 3 19.20 -0.89 -15.22
C GLY A 3 19.60 -1.08 -13.74
N HIS A 4 19.91 -2.31 -13.33
CA HIS A 4 20.42 -2.58 -11.99
C HIS A 4 21.75 -1.89 -11.71
N TRP A 5 22.62 -1.80 -12.72
CA TRP A 5 23.89 -1.09 -12.60
C TRP A 5 23.67 0.41 -12.45
N VAL A 6 22.78 1.01 -13.27
CA VAL A 6 22.40 2.43 -13.14
C VAL A 6 21.88 2.73 -11.74
N LEU A 7 20.95 1.93 -11.20
CA LEU A 7 20.42 2.14 -9.85
C LEU A 7 21.51 2.07 -8.77
N ASN A 8 22.40 1.07 -8.84
CA ASN A 8 23.47 0.92 -7.85
C ASN A 8 24.45 2.10 -7.90
N GLN A 9 24.83 2.53 -9.10
CA GLN A 9 25.71 3.68 -9.29
C GLN A 9 25.07 5.00 -8.85
N SER A 10 23.79 5.24 -9.15
CA SER A 10 23.06 6.39 -8.62
C SER A 10 22.99 6.36 -7.10
N LYS A 11 22.79 5.17 -6.51
CA LYS A 11 22.79 4.99 -5.06
C LYS A 11 24.14 5.37 -4.45
N ASP A 12 25.23 4.86 -5.01
CA ASP A 12 26.59 5.15 -4.54
C ASP A 12 26.88 6.65 -4.64
N TRP A 13 26.46 7.30 -5.74
CA TRP A 13 26.57 8.75 -5.90
C TRP A 13 25.85 9.53 -4.79
N PHE A 14 24.60 9.16 -4.45
CA PHE A 14 23.87 9.81 -3.35
C PHE A 14 24.57 9.63 -1.99
N HIS A 15 25.15 8.45 -1.74
CA HIS A 15 25.93 8.22 -0.53
C HIS A 15 27.18 9.11 -0.45
N GLU A 16 27.87 9.32 -1.57
CA GLU A 16 29.00 10.26 -1.67
C GLU A 16 28.58 11.71 -1.41
N GLN A 17 27.32 12.06 -1.67
CA GLN A 17 26.75 13.37 -1.32
C GLN A 17 26.32 13.49 0.14
N GLY A 18 26.51 12.45 0.97
CA GLY A 18 26.06 12.45 2.37
C GLY A 18 24.55 12.20 2.53
N LEU A 19 23.89 11.66 1.50
CA LEU A 19 22.47 11.32 1.52
C LEU A 19 22.27 9.81 1.71
N THR A 20 21.14 9.45 2.32
CA THR A 20 20.79 8.03 2.54
C THR A 20 19.72 7.59 1.54
N VAL A 21 20.02 6.58 0.75
CA VAL A 21 19.03 5.94 -0.14
C VAL A 21 18.25 4.88 0.64
N ILE A 22 16.95 5.12 0.83
CA ILE A 22 16.07 4.29 1.67
C ILE A 22 15.29 3.25 0.86
N TYR A 23 15.10 3.46 -0.44
CA TYR A 23 14.40 2.52 -1.33
C TYR A 23 14.77 2.74 -2.79
N GLY A 24 14.56 1.72 -3.63
CA GLY A 24 14.71 1.83 -5.08
C GLY A 24 13.92 0.74 -5.82
N ASP A 25 13.31 1.11 -6.94
CA ASP A 25 12.48 0.21 -7.74
C ASP A 25 12.63 0.49 -9.23
N THR A 26 13.29 -0.44 -9.94
CA THR A 26 13.49 -0.48 -11.40
C THR A 26 14.25 0.73 -11.98
N ASP A 27 13.66 1.91 -11.89
CA ASP A 27 14.10 3.19 -12.43
C ASP A 27 13.96 4.35 -11.42
N SER A 28 13.45 4.08 -10.21
CA SER A 28 13.28 5.07 -9.14
C SER A 28 14.22 4.84 -7.96
N VAL A 29 14.64 5.93 -7.31
CA VAL A 29 15.40 5.94 -6.05
C VAL A 29 14.76 6.90 -5.06
N PHE A 30 14.66 6.48 -3.80
CA PHE A 30 14.10 7.27 -2.72
C PHE A 30 15.24 7.66 -1.79
N VAL A 31 15.39 8.96 -1.59
CA VAL A 31 16.51 9.54 -0.87
C VAL A 31 15.97 10.27 0.35
N SER A 32 16.46 9.91 1.52
CA SER A 32 16.18 10.61 2.76
C SER A 32 17.13 11.79 2.92
N THR A 33 16.55 12.96 3.20
CA THR A 33 17.27 14.17 3.58
C THR A 33 17.42 14.30 5.09
N GLU A 34 16.88 13.37 5.88
CA GLU A 34 17.00 13.39 7.34
C GLU A 34 18.45 13.32 7.78
N GLY A 35 18.85 14.22 8.68
CA GLY A 35 20.23 14.32 9.17
C GLY A 35 21.25 14.82 8.13
N SER A 36 20.81 15.19 6.92
CA SER A 36 21.66 15.76 5.88
C SER A 36 21.60 17.30 5.85
N GLU A 37 22.49 17.93 5.09
CA GLU A 37 22.46 19.37 4.81
C GLU A 37 21.39 19.78 3.78
N TYR A 38 20.82 18.80 3.06
CA TYR A 38 19.87 19.04 1.98
C TYR A 38 18.45 19.25 2.51
N LYS A 39 17.70 20.08 1.78
CA LYS A 39 16.29 20.38 2.00
C LYS A 39 15.46 19.84 0.85
N SER A 40 14.15 19.81 1.06
CA SER A 40 13.16 19.44 0.05
C SER A 40 13.26 20.27 -1.24
N THR A 41 13.70 21.52 -1.14
CA THR A 41 13.90 22.44 -2.26
C THR A 41 15.09 22.09 -3.14
N ASP A 42 16.01 21.26 -2.65
CA ASP A 42 17.27 20.97 -3.34
C ASP A 42 17.15 19.79 -4.31
N GLY A 43 15.98 19.16 -4.40
CA GLY A 43 15.73 18.01 -5.29
C GLY A 43 16.07 18.29 -6.75
N LYS A 44 15.70 19.47 -7.27
CA LYS A 44 16.07 19.89 -8.64
C LYS A 44 17.56 20.14 -8.82
N GLN A 45 18.26 20.59 -7.77
CA GLN A 45 19.71 20.74 -7.82
C GLN A 45 20.40 19.37 -7.84
N LEU A 46 19.93 18.42 -7.02
CA LEU A 46 20.44 17.05 -6.98
C LEU A 46 20.24 16.34 -8.33
N GLU A 47 19.07 16.53 -8.96
CA GLU A 47 18.78 16.06 -10.31
C GLU A 47 19.84 16.51 -11.33
N VAL A 48 20.08 17.83 -11.42
CA VAL A 48 21.07 18.41 -12.34
C VAL A 48 22.47 17.87 -12.09
N ARG A 49 22.87 17.75 -10.82
CA ARG A 49 24.19 17.23 -10.45
C ARG A 49 24.35 15.75 -10.80
N LEU A 50 23.32 14.93 -10.56
CA LEU A 50 23.34 13.50 -10.89
C LEU A 50 23.41 13.28 -12.41
N ASN A 51 22.63 14.02 -13.20
CA ASN A 51 22.66 13.92 -14.66
C ASN A 51 23.99 14.39 -15.25
N SER A 52 24.61 15.43 -14.65
CA SER A 52 25.95 15.88 -15.03
C SER A 52 27.00 14.81 -14.75
N TRP A 53 26.94 14.19 -13.57
CA TRP A 53 27.81 13.07 -13.22
C TRP A 53 27.64 11.86 -14.14
N TRP A 54 26.40 11.53 -14.51
CA TRP A 54 26.13 10.46 -15.47
C TRP A 54 26.73 10.75 -16.85
N THR A 55 26.63 11.99 -17.30
CA THR A 55 27.24 12.42 -18.57
C THR A 55 28.75 12.18 -18.57
N GLU A 56 29.44 12.61 -17.50
CA GLU A 56 30.89 12.41 -17.34
C GLU A 56 31.26 10.92 -17.22
N LYS A 57 30.53 10.17 -16.41
CA LYS A 57 30.80 8.74 -16.17
C LYS A 57 30.62 7.91 -17.42
N ILE A 58 29.53 8.11 -18.17
CA ILE A 58 29.28 7.37 -19.41
C ILE A 58 30.32 7.71 -20.48
N LYS A 59 30.74 8.98 -20.56
CA LYS A 59 31.81 9.39 -21.46
C LYS A 59 33.15 8.77 -21.07
N THR A 60 33.49 8.75 -19.79
CA THR A 60 34.78 8.26 -19.29
C THR A 60 34.89 6.74 -19.35
N ASP A 61 33.86 6.02 -18.89
CA ASP A 61 33.90 4.56 -18.76
C ASP A 61 33.66 3.85 -20.10
N PHE A 62 32.96 4.50 -21.05
CA PHE A 62 32.50 3.85 -22.28
C PHE A 62 32.72 4.64 -23.58
N ASP A 63 33.20 5.89 -23.51
CA ASP A 63 33.31 6.80 -24.67
C ASP A 63 31.98 7.05 -25.40
N LEU A 64 30.86 7.05 -24.66
CA LEU A 64 29.52 7.26 -25.19
C LEU A 64 28.92 8.60 -24.76
N THR A 65 27.94 9.09 -25.52
CA THR A 65 27.05 10.17 -25.07
C THR A 65 25.99 9.59 -24.15
N SER A 66 25.79 10.22 -22.98
CA SER A 66 24.73 9.83 -22.05
C SER A 66 23.38 10.31 -22.55
N GLU A 67 22.42 9.39 -22.67
CA GLU A 67 20.99 9.68 -22.82
C GLU A 67 20.23 9.36 -21.51
N LEU A 68 20.96 9.16 -20.40
CA LEU A 68 20.35 8.95 -19.09
C LEU A 68 19.86 10.29 -18.55
N GLU A 69 18.59 10.29 -18.15
CA GLU A 69 17.94 11.43 -17.52
C GLU A 69 17.21 10.94 -16.28
N MET A 70 17.69 11.37 -15.12
CA MET A 70 16.99 11.25 -13.85
C MET A 70 16.15 12.51 -13.63
N GLU A 71 14.94 12.34 -13.12
CA GLU A 71 14.04 13.44 -12.81
C GLU A 71 13.69 13.46 -11.31
N PHE A 72 13.73 14.63 -10.69
CA PHE A 72 13.11 14.88 -9.40
C PHE A 72 11.59 14.90 -9.60
N GLU A 73 10.94 13.85 -9.11
CA GLU A 73 9.49 13.64 -9.25
C GLU A 73 8.71 14.27 -8.10
N THR A 74 9.04 13.94 -6.85
CA THR A 74 8.23 14.31 -5.68
C THR A 74 9.05 14.33 -4.39
N HIS A 75 8.73 15.28 -3.52
CA HIS A 75 9.15 15.27 -2.12
C HIS A 75 7.98 14.81 -1.24
N TYR A 76 8.21 13.78 -0.43
CA TYR A 76 7.25 13.28 0.56
C TYR A 76 7.69 13.72 1.97
N SER A 77 6.77 14.32 2.71
CA SER A 77 6.96 14.64 4.12
C SER A 77 5.59 14.75 4.83
N PRO A 78 5.29 13.86 5.80
CA PRO A 78 6.06 12.67 6.17
C PRO A 78 5.97 11.52 5.14
N PHE A 79 6.86 10.53 5.28
CA PHE A 79 6.93 9.33 4.45
C PHE A 79 6.94 8.08 5.33
N PHE A 80 6.26 7.03 4.88
CA PHE A 80 6.15 5.73 5.54
C PHE A 80 6.42 4.61 4.55
N MET A 81 7.30 3.70 4.95
CA MET A 81 7.50 2.43 4.26
C MET A 81 7.49 1.30 5.29
N PRO A 82 6.53 0.36 5.23
CA PRO A 82 6.48 -0.76 6.15
C PRO A 82 7.66 -1.70 5.91
N THR A 83 8.14 -2.32 6.98
CA THR A 83 9.05 -3.46 6.89
C THR A 83 8.29 -4.73 6.48
N ILE A 84 9.00 -5.69 5.89
CA ILE A 84 8.46 -7.03 5.68
C ILE A 84 8.33 -7.68 7.06
N ARG A 85 7.13 -8.17 7.40
CA ARG A 85 6.87 -8.85 8.67
C ARG A 85 7.94 -9.90 8.99
N GLY A 86 8.64 -9.71 10.11
CA GLY A 86 9.71 -10.60 10.57
C GLY A 86 11.11 -10.30 10.04
N THR A 87 11.32 -9.18 9.32
CA THR A 87 12.65 -8.74 8.87
C THR A 87 12.78 -7.22 8.93
N GLU A 88 14.00 -6.71 9.00
CA GLU A 88 14.29 -5.27 8.84
C GLU A 88 14.21 -4.79 7.38
N ALA A 89 14.07 -5.71 6.42
CA ALA A 89 14.00 -5.35 5.01
C ALA A 89 12.67 -4.63 4.69
N GLY A 90 12.76 -3.48 4.03
CA GLY A 90 11.59 -2.72 3.56
C GLY A 90 10.71 -3.52 2.59
N SER A 91 9.39 -3.39 2.74
CA SER A 91 8.44 -4.00 1.81
C SER A 91 8.53 -3.33 0.45
N LYS A 92 9.02 -4.06 -0.56
CA LYS A 92 9.02 -3.56 -1.94
C LYS A 92 7.61 -3.16 -2.38
N LYS A 93 7.50 -2.04 -3.09
CA LYS A 93 6.26 -1.50 -3.70
C LYS A 93 5.13 -1.17 -2.73
N ARG A 94 5.42 -1.02 -1.43
CA ARG A 94 4.41 -0.65 -0.43
C ARG A 94 4.91 0.56 0.34
N TYR A 95 4.24 1.70 0.20
CA TYR A 95 4.57 2.93 0.94
C TYR A 95 3.39 3.91 0.95
N ALA A 96 3.42 4.84 1.90
CA ALA A 96 2.57 6.01 1.95
C ALA A 96 3.44 7.27 2.11
N GLY A 97 3.06 8.38 1.49
CA GLY A 97 3.77 9.64 1.66
C GLY A 97 2.86 10.82 1.43
N LYS A 98 2.97 11.84 2.29
CA LYS A 98 2.26 13.11 2.12
C LYS A 98 3.08 14.02 1.22
N LYS A 99 2.49 14.55 0.16
CA LYS A 99 3.14 15.54 -0.71
C LYS A 99 2.32 16.81 -0.75
N GLN A 100 2.99 17.92 -1.03
CA GLN A 100 2.34 19.20 -1.27
C GLN A 100 2.11 19.40 -2.77
N ASN A 101 0.90 19.81 -3.12
CA ASN A 101 0.51 20.17 -4.47
C ASN A 101 0.93 21.60 -4.77
N LYS A 102 0.98 21.94 -6.07
CA LYS A 102 1.37 23.29 -6.55
C LYS A 102 0.42 24.40 -6.07
N ASP A 103 -0.82 24.05 -5.75
CA ASP A 103 -1.85 24.96 -5.23
C ASP A 103 -1.76 25.17 -3.70
N GLY A 104 -0.77 24.55 -3.04
CA GLY A 104 -0.56 24.64 -1.60
C GLY A 104 -1.34 23.61 -0.79
N THR A 105 -2.24 22.83 -1.41
CA THR A 105 -2.92 21.71 -0.75
C THR A 105 -1.95 20.55 -0.51
N SER A 106 -2.30 19.62 0.38
CA SER A 106 -1.52 18.40 0.59
C SER A 106 -2.38 17.17 0.35
N GLU A 107 -1.80 16.12 -0.23
CA GLU A 107 -2.45 14.83 -0.39
C GLU A 107 -1.54 13.67 0.07
N ILE A 108 -2.16 12.62 0.61
CA ILE A 108 -1.45 11.38 0.95
C ILE A 108 -1.52 10.44 -0.25
N VAL A 109 -0.35 10.02 -0.72
CA VAL A 109 -0.21 9.04 -1.80
C VAL A 109 0.05 7.67 -1.20
N PHE A 110 -0.79 6.69 -1.55
CA PHE A 110 -0.63 5.30 -1.20
C PHE A 110 -0.17 4.48 -2.41
N LYS A 111 0.83 3.61 -2.23
CA LYS A 111 1.27 2.64 -3.24
C LYS A 111 1.34 1.26 -2.61
N GLY A 112 0.67 0.29 -3.22
CA GLY A 112 0.66 -1.13 -2.83
C GLY A 112 0.07 -1.47 -1.44
N LEU A 113 -0.30 -0.47 -0.65
CA LEU A 113 -0.99 -0.62 0.63
C LEU A 113 -2.46 -1.01 0.44
N GLU A 114 -3.09 -1.42 1.53
CA GLU A 114 -4.44 -1.96 1.58
C GLU A 114 -5.50 -1.00 0.99
N SER A 115 -5.33 0.31 1.18
CA SER A 115 -6.22 1.38 0.72
C SER A 115 -6.43 1.36 -0.81
N VAL A 116 -5.39 1.02 -1.58
CA VAL A 116 -5.42 1.00 -3.05
C VAL A 116 -5.66 -0.40 -3.64
N ARG A 117 -5.86 -1.41 -2.79
CA ARG A 117 -6.06 -2.79 -3.22
C ARG A 117 -7.54 -3.12 -3.39
N SER A 118 -7.92 -3.70 -4.53
CA SER A 118 -9.32 -4.04 -4.81
C SER A 118 -9.85 -5.21 -3.98
N ASP A 119 -8.97 -6.02 -3.40
CA ASP A 119 -9.31 -7.22 -2.64
C ASP A 119 -9.52 -7.00 -1.14
N TRP A 120 -9.38 -5.76 -0.66
CA TRP A 120 -9.65 -5.32 0.71
C TRP A 120 -11.01 -4.61 0.81
N THR A 121 -11.61 -4.66 2.00
CA THR A 121 -12.93 -4.07 2.26
C THR A 121 -12.87 -2.54 2.28
N PRO A 122 -13.98 -1.84 1.95
CA PRO A 122 -14.10 -0.40 2.20
C PRO A 122 -13.73 0.00 3.64
N LEU A 123 -14.12 -0.82 4.63
CA LEU A 123 -13.75 -0.64 6.03
C LEU A 123 -12.23 -0.46 6.20
N ALA A 124 -11.44 -1.40 5.65
CA ALA A 124 -9.99 -1.34 5.77
C ALA A 124 -9.38 -0.14 5.05
N LYS A 125 -9.92 0.21 3.89
CA LYS A 125 -9.42 1.32 3.07
C LYS A 125 -9.64 2.66 3.74
N GLU A 126 -10.86 2.89 4.21
CA GLU A 126 -11.23 4.11 4.90
C GLU A 126 -10.47 4.22 6.22
N PHE A 127 -10.39 3.12 6.98
CA PHE A 127 -9.59 3.05 8.19
C PHE A 127 -8.11 3.39 7.95
N GLN A 128 -7.48 2.81 6.93
CA GLN A 128 -6.09 3.13 6.60
C GLN A 128 -5.92 4.59 6.23
N THR A 129 -6.78 5.12 5.35
CA THR A 129 -6.69 6.52 4.90
C THR A 129 -6.81 7.48 6.08
N GLU A 130 -7.83 7.31 6.93
CA GLU A 130 -8.06 8.21 8.07
C GLU A 130 -6.96 8.08 9.13
N LEU A 131 -6.48 6.86 9.40
CA LEU A 131 -5.38 6.63 10.32
C LEU A 131 -4.10 7.34 9.86
N PHE A 132 -3.77 7.24 8.56
CA PHE A 132 -2.63 7.94 7.99
C PHE A 132 -2.80 9.46 7.98
N GLU A 133 -4.02 9.98 7.77
CA GLU A 133 -4.29 11.41 7.93
C GLU A 133 -3.99 11.87 9.35
N LEU A 134 -4.43 11.14 10.38
CA LEU A 134 -4.13 11.50 11.77
C LEU A 134 -2.62 11.48 12.03
N ILE A 135 -1.94 10.39 11.68
CA ILE A 135 -0.50 10.22 11.95
C ILE A 135 0.33 11.26 11.20
N PHE A 136 0.05 11.46 9.91
CA PHE A 136 0.83 12.39 9.10
C PHE A 136 0.60 13.86 9.46
N ASN A 137 -0.44 14.14 10.25
CA ASN A 137 -0.73 15.44 10.84
C ASN A 137 -0.34 15.54 12.33
N ASN A 138 0.37 14.54 12.88
CA ASN A 138 0.71 14.45 14.31
C ASN A 138 -0.51 14.61 15.23
N GLN A 139 -1.60 13.94 14.89
CA GLN A 139 -2.84 13.93 15.68
C GLN A 139 -2.98 12.60 16.44
N PRO A 140 -3.56 12.62 17.66
CA PRO A 140 -3.75 11.41 18.45
C PRO A 140 -4.74 10.47 17.76
N CYS A 141 -4.36 9.20 17.63
CA CYS A 141 -5.18 8.19 16.93
C CYS A 141 -5.96 7.26 17.87
N LYS A 142 -5.65 7.22 19.17
CA LYS A 142 -6.25 6.26 20.13
C LYS A 142 -7.78 6.28 20.13
N SER A 143 -8.39 7.47 20.23
CA SER A 143 -9.84 7.61 20.23
C SER A 143 -10.47 7.13 18.93
N PHE A 144 -9.82 7.40 17.79
CA PHE A 144 -10.26 6.92 16.48
C PHE A 144 -10.21 5.38 16.40
N LEU A 145 -9.14 4.75 16.91
CA LEU A 145 -9.02 3.30 16.95
C LEU A 145 -10.13 2.65 17.81
N GLU A 146 -10.32 3.16 19.04
CA GLU A 146 -11.35 2.67 19.97
C GLU A 146 -12.76 2.86 19.39
N GLN A 147 -13.03 4.03 18.81
CA GLN A 147 -14.32 4.34 18.19
C GLN A 147 -14.60 3.42 17.00
N THR A 148 -13.61 3.20 16.12
CA THR A 148 -13.77 2.30 14.97
C THR A 148 -14.11 0.88 15.41
N ILE A 149 -13.44 0.36 16.45
CA ILE A 149 -13.71 -0.98 17.00
C ILE A 149 -15.13 -1.04 17.59
N ASN A 150 -15.54 -0.02 18.35
CA ASN A 150 -16.88 0.04 18.94
C ASN A 150 -17.98 0.14 17.89
N ASP A 151 -17.78 0.95 16.86
CA ASP A 151 -18.73 1.11 15.76
C ASP A 151 -18.83 -0.15 14.89
N LEU A 152 -17.73 -0.88 14.70
CA LEU A 152 -17.74 -2.19 14.07
C LEU A 152 -18.51 -3.21 14.91
N ASN A 153 -18.19 -3.34 16.19
CA ASN A 153 -18.85 -4.31 17.09
C ASN A 153 -20.35 -4.01 17.31
N SER A 154 -20.78 -2.77 17.10
CA SER A 154 -22.19 -2.37 17.16
C SER A 154 -22.92 -2.47 15.80
N GLY A 155 -22.26 -2.96 14.76
CA GLY A 155 -22.83 -3.17 13.43
C GLY A 155 -23.01 -1.89 12.59
N LYS A 156 -22.53 -0.73 13.07
CA LYS A 156 -22.66 0.54 12.32
C LYS A 156 -21.83 0.56 11.04
N LEU A 157 -20.83 -0.32 10.95
CA LEU A 157 -19.88 -0.39 9.83
C LEU A 157 -20.13 -1.60 8.90
N ASP A 158 -21.26 -2.31 9.04
CA ASP A 158 -21.57 -3.52 8.27
C ASP A 158 -21.55 -3.29 6.75
N SER A 159 -22.07 -2.15 6.31
CA SER A 159 -22.09 -1.76 4.89
C SER A 159 -20.69 -1.64 4.28
N LYS A 160 -19.65 -1.47 5.10
CA LYS A 160 -18.24 -1.34 4.70
C LYS A 160 -17.48 -2.67 4.74
N CYS A 161 -18.11 -3.77 5.16
CA CYS A 161 -17.45 -5.06 5.39
C CYS A 161 -17.39 -5.99 4.15
N ALA A 162 -18.00 -5.58 3.03
CA ALA A 162 -18.03 -6.42 1.83
C ALA A 162 -16.65 -6.53 1.15
N TYR A 163 -16.20 -7.77 0.91
CA TYR A 163 -15.10 -8.07 0.01
C TYR A 163 -15.60 -8.14 -1.43
N THR A 164 -14.75 -7.76 -2.38
CA THR A 164 -15.00 -7.97 -3.82
C THR A 164 -13.84 -8.74 -4.43
N LYS A 165 -14.10 -9.93 -4.99
CA LYS A 165 -13.07 -10.73 -5.67
C LYS A 165 -13.56 -11.32 -6.98
N ARG A 166 -12.66 -11.35 -7.96
CA ARG A 166 -12.90 -11.97 -9.28
C ARG A 166 -12.65 -13.47 -9.21
N ILE A 167 -13.56 -14.26 -9.77
CA ILE A 167 -13.37 -15.69 -10.00
C ILE A 167 -12.46 -15.85 -11.23
N ARG A 168 -11.31 -16.50 -11.07
CA ARG A 168 -10.28 -16.59 -12.14
C ARG A 168 -10.38 -17.87 -12.97
N GLN A 169 -10.91 -18.93 -12.37
CA GLN A 169 -11.02 -20.27 -12.95
C GLN A 169 -12.46 -20.76 -12.88
N HIS A 170 -12.79 -21.86 -13.55
CA HIS A 170 -14.12 -22.46 -13.40
C HIS A 170 -14.34 -22.92 -11.95
N LEU A 171 -15.56 -22.79 -11.44
CA LEU A 171 -15.86 -23.12 -10.05
C LEU A 171 -15.50 -24.59 -9.70
N SER A 172 -15.59 -25.51 -10.66
CA SER A 172 -15.21 -26.92 -10.51
C SER A 172 -13.71 -27.16 -10.35
N GLU A 173 -12.85 -26.23 -10.79
CA GLU A 173 -11.38 -26.39 -10.74
C GLU A 173 -10.81 -26.13 -9.32
N TYR A 174 -11.59 -25.51 -8.44
CA TYR A 174 -11.20 -25.29 -7.04
C TYR A 174 -11.42 -26.54 -6.20
N VAL A 175 -10.47 -27.48 -6.23
CA VAL A 175 -10.57 -28.81 -5.60
C VAL A 175 -9.79 -28.99 -4.29
N LYS A 176 -8.59 -28.40 -4.13
CA LYS A 176 -7.73 -28.64 -2.95
C LYS A 176 -8.10 -27.74 -1.76
N THR A 177 -8.14 -26.43 -1.99
CA THR A 177 -8.60 -25.45 -1.04
C THR A 177 -9.67 -24.61 -1.72
N THR A 178 -10.77 -24.36 -1.04
CA THR A 178 -11.85 -23.54 -1.58
C THR A 178 -11.76 -22.14 -0.96
N PRO A 179 -11.32 -21.12 -1.73
CA PRO A 179 -11.23 -19.76 -1.22
C PRO A 179 -12.59 -19.20 -0.78
N PRO A 180 -12.64 -18.22 0.13
CA PRO A 180 -13.90 -17.67 0.64
C PRO A 180 -14.87 -17.20 -0.44
N GLN A 181 -14.38 -16.48 -1.44
CA GLN A 181 -15.21 -16.00 -2.55
C GLN A 181 -15.83 -17.14 -3.39
N ILE A 182 -15.15 -18.30 -3.46
CA ILE A 182 -15.63 -19.46 -4.19
C ILE A 182 -16.70 -20.19 -3.38
N LYS A 183 -16.55 -20.26 -2.05
CA LYS A 183 -17.59 -20.80 -1.16
C LYS A 183 -18.87 -19.97 -1.24
N ALA A 184 -18.75 -18.65 -1.13
CA ALA A 184 -19.90 -17.73 -1.26
C ALA A 184 -20.57 -17.86 -2.64
N ALA A 185 -19.79 -17.91 -3.72
CA ALA A 185 -20.32 -18.06 -5.08
C ALA A 185 -21.07 -19.38 -5.30
N ARG A 186 -20.52 -20.51 -4.81
CA ARG A 186 -21.18 -21.82 -4.91
C ARG A 186 -22.50 -21.84 -4.14
N ALA A 187 -22.49 -21.37 -2.89
CA ALA A 187 -23.69 -21.29 -2.07
C ALA A 187 -24.76 -20.40 -2.70
N ALA A 188 -24.37 -19.28 -3.31
CA ALA A 188 -25.30 -18.39 -4.00
C ALA A 188 -25.89 -19.05 -5.27
N ASN A 189 -25.06 -19.67 -6.11
CA ASN A 189 -25.55 -20.38 -7.31
C ASN A 189 -26.55 -21.49 -6.95
N GLU A 190 -26.27 -22.22 -5.86
CA GLU A 190 -27.17 -23.24 -5.32
C GLU A 190 -28.48 -22.64 -4.82
N TYR A 191 -28.41 -21.59 -4.00
CA TYR A 191 -29.58 -20.89 -3.47
C TYR A 191 -30.51 -20.34 -4.56
N TYR A 192 -29.95 -19.71 -5.60
CA TYR A 192 -30.74 -19.19 -6.72
C TYR A 192 -31.12 -20.24 -7.77
N GLY A 193 -30.62 -21.47 -7.66
CA GLY A 193 -30.85 -22.55 -8.61
C GLY A 193 -30.32 -22.26 -10.03
N ARG A 194 -29.35 -21.35 -10.18
CA ARG A 194 -28.77 -20.97 -11.47
C ARG A 194 -27.33 -20.44 -11.32
N GLU A 195 -26.54 -20.53 -12.38
CA GLU A 195 -25.15 -20.05 -12.39
C GLU A 195 -25.04 -18.52 -12.52
N ILE A 196 -25.33 -17.78 -11.45
CA ILE A 196 -25.13 -16.33 -11.42
C ILE A 196 -23.65 -15.92 -11.32
N TYR A 197 -22.81 -16.77 -10.72
CA TYR A 197 -21.37 -16.58 -10.59
C TYR A 197 -20.62 -17.68 -11.35
N THR A 198 -19.81 -17.27 -12.33
CA THR A 198 -19.00 -18.17 -13.15
C THR A 198 -17.58 -17.61 -13.30
N ARG A 199 -16.74 -18.25 -14.12
CA ARG A 199 -15.40 -17.76 -14.41
C ARG A 199 -15.47 -16.34 -14.99
N GLY A 200 -14.75 -15.42 -14.38
CA GLY A 200 -14.73 -14.01 -14.76
C GLY A 200 -15.69 -13.13 -13.96
N SER A 201 -16.69 -13.69 -13.29
CA SER A 201 -17.61 -12.93 -12.42
C SER A 201 -16.88 -12.30 -11.24
N GLN A 202 -17.39 -11.16 -10.79
CA GLN A 202 -16.99 -10.54 -9.53
C GLN A 202 -18.01 -10.89 -8.46
N VAL A 203 -17.54 -11.51 -7.38
CA VAL A 203 -18.37 -11.91 -6.24
C VAL A 203 -18.20 -10.86 -5.15
N LYS A 204 -19.32 -10.34 -4.64
CA LYS A 204 -19.37 -9.54 -3.42
C LYS A 204 -19.81 -10.45 -2.28
N TYR A 205 -19.00 -10.53 -1.23
CA TYR A 205 -19.26 -11.44 -0.12
C TYR A 205 -18.78 -10.84 1.20
N VAL A 206 -19.37 -11.32 2.29
CA VAL A 206 -19.00 -11.00 3.67
C VAL A 206 -18.56 -12.26 4.39
N ILE A 207 -17.77 -12.11 5.45
CA ILE A 207 -17.47 -13.17 6.40
C ILE A 207 -18.42 -13.04 7.59
N THR A 208 -19.13 -14.12 7.90
CA THR A 208 -20.07 -14.25 9.01
C THR A 208 -19.59 -15.34 9.95
N HIS A 209 -20.24 -15.49 11.11
CA HIS A 209 -19.95 -16.61 12.02
C HIS A 209 -20.22 -17.99 11.39
N LEU A 210 -21.01 -18.05 10.32
CA LEU A 210 -21.26 -19.28 9.55
C LEU A 210 -20.28 -19.44 8.37
N GLY A 211 -19.35 -18.50 8.20
CA GLY A 211 -18.37 -18.47 7.13
C GLY A 211 -18.71 -17.44 6.03
N PRO A 212 -18.10 -17.57 4.84
CA PRO A 212 -18.29 -16.61 3.76
C PRO A 212 -19.67 -16.75 3.12
N GLN A 213 -20.41 -15.65 3.02
CA GLN A 213 -21.72 -15.58 2.39
C GLN A 213 -21.77 -14.45 1.36
N GLU A 214 -22.54 -14.67 0.30
CA GLU A 214 -22.80 -13.65 -0.71
C GLU A 214 -23.56 -12.47 -0.08
N LEU A 215 -23.21 -11.25 -0.47
CA LEU A 215 -23.67 -10.04 0.21
C LEU A 215 -25.19 -9.86 0.16
N ALA A 216 -25.83 -10.13 -0.97
CA ALA A 216 -27.28 -9.97 -1.16
C ALA A 216 -28.10 -11.09 -0.49
N MET A 217 -27.50 -12.26 -0.25
CA MET A 217 -28.10 -13.41 0.45
C MET A 217 -27.81 -13.40 1.96
N ASN A 218 -26.95 -12.52 2.45
CA ASN A 218 -26.51 -12.56 3.84
C ASN A 218 -27.65 -12.19 4.81
N GLU A 219 -28.01 -13.14 5.67
CA GLU A 219 -28.90 -12.93 6.82
C GLU A 219 -28.18 -13.15 8.17
N ALA A 220 -26.95 -13.68 8.14
CA ALA A 220 -26.20 -13.98 9.35
C ALA A 220 -25.43 -12.76 9.87
N LEU A 221 -25.19 -12.76 11.18
CA LEU A 221 -24.34 -11.78 11.83
C LEU A 221 -22.89 -11.90 11.33
N LEU A 222 -22.31 -10.75 11.02
CA LEU A 222 -20.91 -10.66 10.60
C LEU A 222 -19.97 -11.13 11.71
N ASP A 223 -18.88 -11.77 11.32
CA ASP A 223 -17.81 -12.14 12.25
C ASP A 223 -16.92 -10.91 12.47
N TYR A 224 -17.29 -10.04 13.43
CA TYR A 224 -16.54 -8.82 13.70
C TYR A 224 -15.09 -9.07 14.12
N GLU A 225 -14.84 -10.18 14.83
CA GLU A 225 -13.48 -10.57 15.22
C GLU A 225 -12.63 -10.85 13.97
N HIS A 226 -13.17 -11.50 12.94
CA HIS A 226 -12.49 -11.64 11.65
C HIS A 226 -12.12 -10.28 11.05
N TYR A 227 -13.02 -9.29 11.05
CA TYR A 227 -12.73 -7.98 10.48
C TYR A 227 -11.70 -7.19 11.31
N ILE A 228 -11.77 -7.25 12.64
CA ILE A 228 -10.74 -6.66 13.51
C ILE A 228 -9.38 -7.29 13.18
N ASN A 229 -9.29 -8.61 13.22
CA ASN A 229 -8.02 -9.33 13.09
C ASN A 229 -7.45 -9.35 11.67
N LYS A 230 -8.31 -9.33 10.64
CA LYS A 230 -7.88 -9.48 9.24
C LYS A 230 -7.96 -8.18 8.46
N GLN A 231 -8.74 -7.19 8.88
CA GLN A 231 -8.90 -5.92 8.16
C GLN A 231 -8.31 -4.72 8.90
N LEU A 232 -8.49 -4.58 10.22
CA LEU A 232 -8.00 -3.41 10.96
C LEU A 232 -6.59 -3.63 11.53
N PHE A 233 -6.40 -4.71 12.28
CA PHE A 233 -5.16 -5.00 13.00
C PHE A 233 -3.92 -5.03 12.09
N PRO A 234 -3.93 -5.65 10.88
CA PRO A 234 -2.75 -5.66 10.02
C PRO A 234 -2.25 -4.28 9.61
N ILE A 235 -3.16 -3.30 9.51
CA ILE A 235 -2.82 -1.91 9.16
C ILE A 235 -2.17 -1.24 10.37
N ALA A 236 -2.84 -1.28 11.54
CA ALA A 236 -2.34 -0.67 12.77
C ALA A 236 -0.98 -1.27 13.20
N GLU A 237 -0.84 -2.58 13.16
CA GLU A 237 0.41 -3.29 13.48
C GLU A 237 1.58 -2.82 12.59
N SER A 238 1.34 -2.62 11.29
CA SER A 238 2.39 -2.18 10.36
C SER A 238 2.92 -0.78 10.68
N ILE A 239 2.07 0.08 11.24
CA ILE A 239 2.40 1.45 11.61
C ILE A 239 3.13 1.46 12.96
N LEU A 240 2.63 0.70 13.94
CA LEU A 240 3.27 0.52 15.26
C LEU A 240 4.73 0.08 15.13
N HIS A 241 5.00 -0.90 14.27
CA HIS A 241 6.37 -1.38 14.06
C HIS A 241 7.31 -0.35 13.43
N ALA A 242 6.80 0.67 12.75
CA ALA A 242 7.62 1.72 12.16
C ALA A 242 7.99 2.84 13.14
N GLY A 243 7.50 2.79 14.40
CA GLY A 243 7.96 3.67 15.47
C GLY A 243 7.44 5.11 15.39
N PHE A 244 6.22 5.32 14.88
CA PHE A 244 5.60 6.65 14.95
C PHE A 244 5.38 7.06 16.43
N PRO A 245 5.89 8.24 16.86
CA PRO A 245 6.03 8.58 18.28
C PRO A 245 4.74 8.78 19.10
N GLU A 246 3.55 8.60 18.52
CA GLU A 246 2.26 8.78 19.23
C GLU A 246 1.20 7.69 18.90
N PHE A 247 1.64 6.50 18.47
CA PHE A 247 0.76 5.33 18.29
C PHE A 247 0.79 4.42 19.52
#